data_AF-A0A0D0G1U8-F1
#
_entry.id   AF-A0A0D0G1U8-F1
#
_cell.length_a   1.000
_cell.length_b   1.000
_cell.length_c   1.000
_cell.angle_alpha   90.00
_cell.angle_beta   90.00
_cell.angle_gamma   90.00
#
_symmetry.space_group_name_H-M   'P 1'
#
loop_
_entity.id
_entity.type
_entity.pdbx_description
1 polymer ?
#
loop_
_entity_poly.entity_id
_entity_poly.type
_entity_poly.pdbx_seq_one_letter_code
_entity_poly.pdbx_strand_id
1 'polypeptide(L)'
;MATQFIKKILGIHHQSNVKPLKNLSYYGSVRHGYMVPDHFLGSGSICYCVGAGEDISFDTELKMAFDSKVFIFDPSPYGINHFNQVKDYVDYGIPLTLDKTLAPYVYNISSKQFSEIKFVAVGLWDKKKTMKFYDPEKENYSSHSAYLFKESKKFIEAPVDRLSNLMQQLDHQHIDLLKIEIEGAEYKVIDTIIEDKLNVKAILVEFDEVYNTRDKTFLFRIKKKL
;
A
#
# COMPACT_ATOMS: atom_id res chain seq x y z
N MET A 1 -28.51 -0.97 3.45
CA MET A 1 -28.73 -0.88 1.98
C MET A 1 -29.50 0.37 1.55
N ALA A 2 -30.66 0.71 2.12
CA ALA A 2 -31.45 1.89 1.72
C ALA A 2 -30.67 3.23 1.79
N THR A 3 -29.85 3.43 2.82
CA THR A 3 -29.08 4.66 3.04
C THR A 3 -27.98 4.89 2.00
N GLN A 4 -27.34 3.83 1.49
CA GLN A 4 -26.33 3.96 0.44
C GLN A 4 -26.95 4.30 -0.91
N PHE A 5 -28.12 3.73 -1.21
CA PHE A 5 -28.87 4.01 -2.43
C PHE A 5 -29.32 5.48 -2.50
N ILE A 6 -29.82 6.04 -1.39
CA ILE A 6 -30.19 7.46 -1.28
C ILE A 6 -28.97 8.38 -1.48
N LYS A 7 -27.82 8.04 -0.85
CA LYS A 7 -26.57 8.79 -1.05
C LYS A 7 -26.10 8.76 -2.51
N LYS A 8 -26.33 7.65 -3.23
CA LYS A 8 -25.95 7.48 -4.64
C LYS A 8 -26.81 8.35 -5.56
N ILE A 9 -28.12 8.40 -5.31
CA ILE A 9 -29.06 9.27 -6.04
C ILE A 9 -28.74 10.75 -5.82
N LEU A 10 -28.35 11.14 -4.60
CA LEU A 10 -28.00 12.52 -4.26
C LEU A 10 -26.58 12.95 -4.75
N GLY A 11 -25.81 12.05 -5.37
CA GLY A 11 -24.43 12.34 -5.83
C GLY A 11 -23.40 12.54 -4.69
N ILE A 12 -23.79 12.21 -3.45
CA ILE A 12 -22.98 12.33 -2.22
C ILE A 12 -22.28 11.00 -1.91
N HIS A 13 -22.63 9.92 -2.62
CA HIS A 13 -21.91 8.66 -2.52
C HIS A 13 -20.50 8.80 -3.09
N HIS A 14 -19.48 8.29 -2.41
CA HIS A 14 -18.08 8.36 -2.86
C HIS A 14 -17.86 7.66 -4.21
N GLN A 15 -18.69 6.67 -4.55
CA GLN A 15 -18.68 6.01 -5.88
C GLN A 15 -19.58 6.68 -6.94
N SER A 16 -20.12 7.87 -6.67
CA SER A 16 -20.91 8.58 -7.69
C SER A 16 -20.00 8.95 -8.86
N ASN A 17 -20.39 8.62 -10.08
CA ASN A 17 -19.60 8.77 -11.32
C ASN A 17 -18.36 7.86 -11.44
N VAL A 18 -18.13 6.94 -10.50
CA VAL A 18 -17.11 5.91 -10.67
C VAL A 18 -17.63 4.85 -11.64
N LYS A 19 -16.92 4.66 -12.76
CA LYS A 19 -17.17 3.55 -13.68
C LYS A 19 -16.33 2.36 -13.21
N PRO A 20 -16.95 1.29 -12.68
CA PRO A 20 -16.19 0.13 -12.24
C PRO A 20 -15.45 -0.48 -13.43
N LEU A 21 -14.19 -0.84 -13.23
CA LEU A 21 -13.45 -1.66 -14.17
C LEU A 21 -14.06 -3.07 -14.19
N LYS A 22 -14.06 -3.69 -15.36
CA LYS A 22 -14.47 -5.09 -15.56
C LYS A 22 -13.22 -5.96 -15.61
N ASN A 23 -13.40 -7.26 -15.42
CA ASN A 23 -12.33 -8.27 -15.54
C ASN A 23 -11.20 -7.96 -14.54
N LEU A 24 -11.53 -8.10 -13.27
CA LEU A 24 -10.62 -7.87 -12.16
C LEU A 24 -10.43 -9.19 -11.42
N SER A 25 -9.18 -9.51 -11.11
CA SER A 25 -8.80 -10.64 -10.26
C SER A 25 -8.26 -10.13 -8.93
N TYR A 26 -8.60 -10.82 -7.84
CA TYR A 26 -8.16 -10.48 -6.49
C TYR A 26 -6.82 -11.15 -6.17
N TYR A 27 -5.91 -10.40 -5.59
CA TYR A 27 -4.60 -10.89 -5.19
C TYR A 27 -4.30 -10.50 -3.73
N GLY A 28 -3.63 -11.39 -3.00
CA GLY A 28 -3.22 -11.21 -1.60
C GLY A 28 -4.16 -11.83 -0.57
N SER A 29 -3.87 -11.57 0.70
CA SER A 29 -4.68 -12.00 1.84
C SER A 29 -6.05 -11.33 1.81
N VAL A 30 -7.02 -11.89 2.53
CA VAL A 30 -8.37 -11.31 2.65
C VAL A 30 -8.36 -9.90 3.26
N ARG A 31 -7.31 -9.55 4.03
CA ARG A 31 -7.22 -8.28 4.74
C ARG A 31 -6.55 -7.17 3.94
N HIS A 32 -5.48 -7.48 3.22
CA HIS A 32 -4.65 -6.48 2.54
C HIS A 32 -4.44 -6.79 1.05
N GLY A 33 -5.34 -7.60 0.47
CA GLY A 33 -5.37 -7.89 -0.95
C GLY A 33 -6.17 -6.86 -1.77
N TYR A 34 -5.82 -6.76 -3.05
CA TYR A 34 -6.40 -5.80 -3.99
C TYR A 34 -6.85 -6.44 -5.30
N MET A 35 -7.76 -5.75 -5.98
CA MET A 35 -8.21 -6.11 -7.33
C MET A 35 -7.26 -5.53 -8.38
N VAL A 36 -6.79 -6.37 -9.30
CA VAL A 36 -5.93 -5.98 -10.43
C VAL A 36 -6.64 -6.33 -11.74
N PRO A 37 -6.62 -5.46 -12.78
CA PRO A 37 -7.21 -5.82 -14.07
C PRO A 37 -6.52 -6.99 -14.73
N ASP A 38 -7.32 -7.88 -15.31
CA ASP A 38 -6.82 -9.05 -16.02
C ASP A 38 -5.92 -8.63 -17.20
N HIS A 39 -4.82 -9.35 -17.40
CA HIS A 39 -3.82 -9.09 -18.45
C HIS A 39 -3.14 -7.71 -18.39
N PHE A 40 -3.24 -7.00 -17.27
CA PHE A 40 -2.60 -5.68 -17.10
C PHE A 40 -1.10 -5.77 -16.81
N LEU A 41 -0.68 -6.78 -16.05
CA LEU A 41 0.70 -6.96 -15.61
C LEU A 41 1.37 -8.15 -16.29
N GLY A 42 2.69 -8.10 -16.35
CA GLY A 42 3.56 -9.20 -16.76
C GLY A 42 4.99 -8.99 -16.28
N SER A 43 5.93 -9.82 -16.72
CA SER A 43 7.30 -9.85 -16.16
C SER A 43 8.11 -8.56 -16.40
N GLY A 44 7.71 -7.75 -17.38
CA GLY A 44 8.30 -6.44 -17.64
C GLY A 44 7.76 -5.31 -16.76
N SER A 45 6.64 -5.53 -16.05
CA SER A 45 5.95 -4.51 -15.29
C SER A 45 6.71 -4.10 -14.03
N ILE A 46 6.71 -2.79 -13.74
CA ILE A 46 7.29 -2.21 -12.52
C ILE A 46 6.16 -1.93 -11.53
N CYS A 47 6.17 -2.64 -10.40
CA CYS A 47 5.17 -2.54 -9.36
C CYS A 47 5.80 -1.96 -8.09
N TYR A 48 5.27 -0.84 -7.60
CA TYR A 48 5.68 -0.21 -6.35
C TYR A 48 4.58 -0.44 -5.32
N CYS A 49 4.93 -1.08 -4.22
CA CYS A 49 4.00 -1.37 -3.13
C CYS A 49 4.46 -0.64 -1.87
N VAL A 50 3.67 0.33 -1.43
CA VAL A 50 4.04 1.27 -0.38
C VAL A 50 3.17 1.02 0.84
N GLY A 51 3.81 0.82 1.99
CA GLY A 51 3.18 0.32 3.20
C GLY A 51 3.18 -1.20 3.21
N ALA A 52 4.29 -1.78 3.66
CA ALA A 52 4.43 -3.22 3.81
C ALA A 52 3.70 -3.73 5.06
N GLY A 53 3.83 -2.96 6.15
CA GLY A 53 3.27 -3.34 7.45
C GLY A 53 3.65 -4.77 7.84
N GLU A 54 2.67 -5.54 8.27
CA GLU A 54 2.82 -6.96 8.60
C GLU A 54 2.18 -7.88 7.54
N ASP A 55 1.93 -7.35 6.34
CA ASP A 55 1.29 -8.10 5.27
C ASP A 55 1.77 -7.67 3.88
N ILE A 56 2.74 -8.43 3.36
CA ILE A 56 3.23 -8.31 1.97
C ILE A 56 2.63 -9.37 1.04
N SER A 57 1.47 -9.95 1.39
CA SER A 57 0.84 -11.02 0.58
C SER A 57 0.57 -10.56 -0.85
N PHE A 58 -0.10 -9.41 -1.01
CA PHE A 58 -0.35 -8.81 -2.32
C PHE A 58 0.94 -8.63 -3.12
N ASP A 59 1.96 -8.07 -2.50
CA ASP A 59 3.28 -7.79 -3.10
C ASP A 59 3.92 -9.08 -3.62
N THR A 60 3.90 -10.15 -2.83
CA THR A 60 4.41 -11.46 -3.24
C THR A 60 3.57 -12.11 -4.34
N GLU A 61 2.25 -11.91 -4.35
CA GLU A 61 1.39 -12.42 -5.42
C GLU A 61 1.64 -11.70 -6.75
N LEU A 62 1.96 -10.41 -6.75
CA LEU A 62 2.37 -9.73 -7.98
C LEU A 62 3.60 -10.39 -8.60
N LYS A 63 4.56 -10.82 -7.77
CA LYS A 63 5.73 -11.55 -8.22
C LYS A 63 5.38 -12.98 -8.67
N MET A 64 4.49 -13.68 -7.97
CA MET A 64 4.15 -15.06 -8.30
C MET A 64 3.28 -15.18 -9.55
N ALA A 65 2.25 -14.34 -9.68
CA ALA A 65 1.26 -14.44 -10.74
C ALA A 65 1.75 -13.85 -12.07
N PHE A 66 2.57 -12.80 -12.01
CA PHE A 66 2.97 -12.03 -13.19
C PHE A 66 4.47 -11.99 -13.44
N ASP A 67 5.28 -12.45 -12.47
CA ASP A 67 6.74 -12.30 -12.48
C ASP A 67 7.22 -10.84 -12.59
N SER A 68 6.37 -9.89 -12.18
CA SER A 68 6.65 -8.45 -12.21
C SER A 68 7.89 -8.08 -11.39
N LYS A 69 8.47 -6.91 -11.70
CA LYS A 69 9.52 -6.30 -10.89
C LYS A 69 8.88 -5.59 -9.70
N VAL A 70 8.98 -6.18 -8.52
CA VAL A 70 8.30 -5.70 -7.31
C VAL A 70 9.28 -4.96 -6.40
N PHE A 71 8.88 -3.75 -6.00
CA PHE A 71 9.59 -2.89 -5.06
C PHE A 71 8.66 -2.59 -3.89
N ILE A 72 9.06 -2.97 -2.68
CA ILE A 72 8.31 -2.78 -1.44
C ILE A 72 8.93 -1.63 -0.66
N PHE A 73 8.12 -0.65 -0.24
CA PHE A 73 8.55 0.55 0.45
C PHE A 73 7.91 0.64 1.83
N ASP A 74 8.72 0.54 2.88
CA ASP A 74 8.26 0.74 4.24
C ASP A 74 9.45 1.13 5.15
N PRO A 75 9.40 2.28 5.83
CA PRO A 75 10.49 2.71 6.69
C PRO A 75 10.38 2.16 8.11
N SER A 76 9.28 1.50 8.46
CA SER A 76 9.01 1.04 9.82
C SER A 76 9.79 -0.23 10.16
N PRO A 77 10.19 -0.42 11.43
CA PRO A 77 10.72 -1.68 11.89
C PRO A 77 9.77 -2.86 11.67
N TYR A 78 8.45 -2.65 11.70
CA TYR A 78 7.48 -3.72 11.44
C TYR A 78 7.57 -4.24 10.02
N GLY A 79 7.51 -3.34 9.02
CA GLY A 79 7.68 -3.70 7.61
C GLY A 79 9.01 -4.40 7.34
N ILE A 80 10.10 -3.87 7.89
CA ILE A 80 11.44 -4.45 7.74
C ILE A 80 11.50 -5.85 8.37
N ASN A 81 11.02 -5.99 9.60
CA ASN A 81 11.06 -7.26 10.33
C ASN A 81 10.17 -8.31 9.68
N HIS A 82 8.97 -7.93 9.23
CA HIS A 82 8.05 -8.83 8.54
C HIS A 82 8.64 -9.32 7.22
N PHE A 83 9.20 -8.41 6.40
CA PHE A 83 9.88 -8.80 5.17
C PHE A 83 11.01 -9.80 5.41
N ASN A 84 11.85 -9.54 6.42
CA ASN A 84 12.94 -10.45 6.79
C ASN A 84 12.41 -11.79 7.33
N GLN A 85 11.33 -11.78 8.10
CA GLN A 85 10.70 -13.00 8.59
C GLN A 85 10.18 -13.85 7.42
N VAL A 86 9.47 -13.25 6.46
CA VAL A 86 9.01 -13.97 5.26
C VAL A 86 10.20 -14.53 4.50
N LYS A 87 11.27 -13.74 4.32
CA LYS A 87 12.51 -14.18 3.66
C LYS A 87 13.09 -15.44 4.32
N ASP A 88 13.28 -15.40 5.64
CA ASP A 88 13.87 -16.50 6.39
C ASP A 88 13.01 -17.76 6.23
N TYR A 89 11.69 -17.65 6.39
CA TYR A 89 10.77 -18.79 6.25
C TYR A 89 10.81 -19.38 4.84
N VAL A 90 10.83 -18.54 3.81
CA VAL A 90 10.95 -18.97 2.41
C VAL A 90 12.28 -19.68 2.17
N ASP A 91 13.38 -19.16 2.69
CA ASP A 91 14.72 -19.75 2.52
C ASP A 91 14.87 -21.09 3.26
N TYR A 92 14.23 -21.23 4.43
CA TYR A 92 14.20 -22.50 5.18
C TYR A 92 13.14 -23.48 4.67
N GLY A 93 12.30 -23.10 3.70
CA GLY A 93 11.19 -23.92 3.21
C GLY A 93 10.09 -24.17 4.26
N ILE A 94 9.95 -23.26 5.23
CA ILE A 94 8.97 -23.34 6.30
C ILE A 94 7.73 -22.52 5.89
N PRO A 95 6.51 -23.11 5.94
CA PRO A 95 5.30 -22.34 5.68
C PRO A 95 5.13 -21.20 6.69
N LEU A 96 4.94 -19.98 6.18
CA LEU A 96 4.51 -18.83 6.97
C LEU A 96 3.05 -18.51 6.65
N THR A 97 2.23 -18.42 7.69
CA THR A 97 0.78 -18.20 7.57
C THR A 97 0.38 -16.89 8.22
N LEU A 98 -0.29 -16.03 7.45
CA LEU A 98 -1.01 -14.85 7.95
C LEU A 98 -2.41 -15.26 8.40
N ASP A 99 -2.96 -14.49 9.36
CA ASP A 99 -4.32 -14.64 9.90
C ASP A 99 -4.72 -16.10 10.17
N LYS A 100 -4.35 -16.63 11.34
CA LYS A 100 -4.68 -18.00 11.78
C LYS A 100 -6.19 -18.28 12.01
N THR A 101 -7.07 -17.45 11.45
CA THR A 101 -8.53 -17.54 11.55
C THR A 101 -9.12 -18.22 10.30
N LEU A 102 -10.38 -17.96 9.95
CA LEU A 102 -11.18 -18.79 9.05
C LEU A 102 -10.67 -18.87 7.58
N ALA A 103 -9.75 -18.00 7.16
CA ALA A 103 -9.18 -17.95 5.82
C ALA A 103 -7.68 -17.58 5.87
N PRO A 104 -6.81 -18.52 6.32
CA PRO A 104 -5.39 -18.25 6.46
C PRO A 104 -4.73 -18.09 5.09
N TYR A 105 -3.87 -17.09 4.96
CA TYR A 105 -3.02 -16.93 3.78
C TYR A 105 -1.65 -17.56 4.05
N VAL A 106 -1.15 -18.38 3.11
CA VAL A 106 0.17 -19.01 3.23
C VAL A 106 1.07 -18.45 2.15
N TYR A 107 2.24 -17.92 2.54
CA TYR A 107 3.25 -17.51 1.58
C TYR A 107 3.77 -18.73 0.81
N ASN A 108 3.54 -18.77 -0.50
CA ASN A 108 3.91 -19.89 -1.38
C ASN A 108 4.86 -19.45 -2.52
N ILE A 109 5.71 -18.46 -2.24
CA ILE A 109 6.70 -17.93 -3.17
C ILE A 109 8.02 -18.68 -3.05
N SER A 110 8.69 -18.93 -4.19
CA SER A 110 10.03 -19.57 -4.17
C SER A 110 11.11 -18.61 -3.67
N SER A 111 12.16 -19.13 -3.02
CA SER A 111 13.33 -18.33 -2.59
C SER A 111 13.95 -17.53 -3.74
N LYS A 112 14.01 -18.12 -4.95
CA LYS A 112 14.45 -17.41 -6.16
C LYS A 112 13.57 -16.17 -6.43
N GLN A 113 12.26 -16.36 -6.55
CA GLN A 113 11.34 -15.25 -6.83
C GLN A 113 11.36 -14.20 -5.72
N PHE A 114 11.43 -14.61 -4.46
CA PHE A 114 11.48 -13.70 -3.32
C PHE A 114 12.77 -12.86 -3.32
N SER A 115 13.91 -13.46 -3.66
CA SER A 115 15.20 -12.75 -3.74
C SER A 115 15.24 -11.64 -4.80
N GLU A 116 14.32 -11.68 -5.77
CA GLU A 116 14.17 -10.67 -6.82
C GLU A 116 13.24 -9.51 -6.40
N ILE A 117 12.55 -9.62 -5.27
CA ILE A 117 11.76 -8.53 -4.68
C ILE A 117 12.71 -7.57 -3.96
N LYS A 118 12.65 -6.28 -4.30
CA LYS A 118 13.50 -5.27 -3.66
C LYS A 118 12.74 -4.58 -2.53
N PHE A 119 13.22 -4.73 -1.31
CA PHE A 119 12.76 -3.93 -0.18
C PHE A 119 13.53 -2.61 -0.08
N VAL A 120 12.83 -1.51 0.11
CA VAL A 120 13.37 -0.16 0.25
C VAL A 120 12.87 0.41 1.58
N ALA A 121 13.77 0.54 2.56
CA ALA A 121 13.46 1.00 3.90
C ALA A 121 13.25 2.54 3.98
N VAL A 122 12.36 3.07 3.14
CA VAL A 122 12.04 4.50 3.01
C VAL A 122 10.53 4.64 2.77
N GLY A 123 9.88 5.53 3.51
CA GLY A 123 8.46 5.85 3.31
C GLY A 123 8.26 6.93 2.23
N LEU A 124 7.04 7.03 1.70
CA LEU A 124 6.70 8.10 0.77
C LEU A 124 6.22 9.35 1.50
N TRP A 125 6.68 10.51 1.03
CA TRP A 125 6.25 11.84 1.50
C TRP A 125 6.39 12.90 0.41
N ASP A 126 6.30 14.19 0.76
CA ASP A 126 6.45 15.30 -0.17
C ASP A 126 7.88 15.68 -0.54
N LYS A 127 8.85 15.31 0.30
CA LYS A 127 10.28 15.58 0.12
C LYS A 127 11.13 14.65 0.98
N LYS A 128 12.41 14.52 0.61
CA LYS A 128 13.42 13.82 1.39
C LYS A 128 13.61 14.44 2.77
N LYS A 129 13.35 13.69 3.82
CA LYS A 129 13.63 14.07 5.22
C LYS A 129 13.50 12.86 6.14
N THR A 130 13.92 13.03 7.40
CA THR A 130 13.53 12.11 8.48
C THR A 130 12.21 12.59 9.08
N MET A 131 11.27 11.67 9.31
CA MET A 131 9.98 11.95 9.93
C MET A 131 9.77 11.13 11.18
N LYS A 132 9.02 11.70 12.12
CA LYS A 132 8.45 10.97 13.25
C LYS A 132 7.19 10.24 12.79
N PHE A 133 7.12 8.94 13.06
CA PHE A 133 5.92 8.12 12.94
C PHE A 133 5.47 7.74 14.34
N TYR A 134 4.22 8.02 14.67
CA TYR A 134 3.67 7.90 16.01
C TYR A 134 2.94 6.57 16.20
N ASP A 135 3.17 5.95 17.35
CA ASP A 135 2.49 4.72 17.73
C ASP A 135 1.01 5.01 18.03
N PRO A 136 0.08 4.19 17.54
CA PRO A 136 -1.30 4.18 18.01
C PRO A 136 -1.33 3.80 19.49
N GLU A 137 -2.08 4.54 20.32
CA GLU A 137 -2.21 4.21 21.76
C GLU A 137 -3.01 2.93 22.02
N LYS A 138 -3.51 2.27 20.98
CA LYS A 138 -4.32 1.06 21.07
C LYS A 138 -3.42 -0.18 21.11
N GLU A 139 -3.58 -1.01 22.15
CA GLU A 139 -2.93 -2.33 22.19
C GLU A 139 -3.31 -3.16 20.94
N ASN A 140 -2.32 -3.80 20.31
CA ASN A 140 -2.45 -4.63 19.11
C ASN A 140 -2.84 -3.91 17.80
N TYR A 141 -2.41 -2.66 17.59
CA TYR A 141 -2.51 -2.00 16.28
C TYR A 141 -1.13 -1.89 15.63
N SER A 142 -0.88 -2.72 14.62
CA SER A 142 0.43 -2.89 13.97
C SER A 142 0.68 -1.86 12.86
N SER A 143 0.51 -0.58 13.16
CA SER A 143 0.70 0.46 12.15
C SER A 143 1.13 1.77 12.79
N HIS A 144 2.15 2.41 12.21
CA HIS A 144 2.67 3.71 12.66
C HIS A 144 2.31 4.78 11.65
N SER A 145 1.84 5.93 12.13
CA SER A 145 1.44 7.02 11.24
C SER A 145 2.26 8.29 11.46
N ALA A 146 2.73 8.90 10.37
CA ALA A 146 3.30 10.23 10.40
C ALA A 146 2.24 11.35 10.55
N TYR A 147 0.95 11.00 10.42
CA TYR A 147 -0.16 11.94 10.34
C TYR A 147 -1.22 11.74 11.45
N LEU A 148 -1.49 10.49 11.83
CA LEU A 148 -2.36 10.07 12.92
C LEU A 148 -1.55 9.98 14.25
N PHE A 149 -2.25 9.91 15.38
CA PHE A 149 -1.68 9.63 16.71
C PHE A 149 -0.59 10.57 17.24
N LYS A 150 -0.50 11.81 16.74
CA LYS A 150 0.49 12.82 17.21
C LYS A 150 0.40 13.15 18.71
N GLU A 151 -0.71 12.82 19.34
CA GLU A 151 -0.94 12.92 20.79
C GLU A 151 -0.08 11.88 21.57
N SER A 152 0.27 10.76 20.93
CA SER A 152 1.12 9.71 21.48
C SER A 152 2.54 10.23 21.74
N LYS A 153 3.07 9.92 22.92
CA LYS A 153 4.45 10.26 23.29
C LYS A 153 5.50 9.30 22.71
N LYS A 154 5.07 8.18 22.11
CA LYS A 154 5.95 7.19 21.49
C LYS A 154 5.98 7.39 19.97
N PHE A 155 7.18 7.49 19.43
CA PHE A 155 7.41 7.62 18.00
C PHE A 155 8.71 6.92 17.61
N ILE A 156 8.77 6.50 16.35
CA ILE A 156 10.02 6.16 15.66
C ILE A 156 10.40 7.30 14.73
N GLU A 157 11.68 7.46 14.45
CA GLU A 157 12.17 8.33 13.39
C GLU A 157 12.63 7.48 12.22
N ALA A 158 12.11 7.77 11.02
CA ALA A 158 12.39 6.97 9.85
C ALA A 158 12.49 7.85 8.58
N PRO A 159 13.30 7.44 7.59
CA PRO A 159 13.51 8.22 6.39
C PRO A 159 12.27 8.17 5.49
N VAL A 160 11.94 9.31 4.91
CA VAL A 160 10.94 9.43 3.84
C VAL A 160 11.52 10.18 2.66
N ASP A 161 10.98 9.92 1.48
CA ASP A 161 11.35 10.63 0.25
C ASP A 161 10.15 10.83 -0.68
N ARG A 162 10.31 11.71 -1.66
CA ARG A 162 9.33 11.94 -2.72
C ARG A 162 9.41 10.80 -3.74
N LEU A 163 8.27 10.39 -4.28
CA LEU A 163 8.21 9.27 -5.24
C LEU A 163 9.10 9.50 -6.48
N SER A 164 9.15 10.74 -7.00
CA SER A 164 10.02 11.11 -8.13
C SER A 164 11.50 10.86 -7.86
N ASN A 165 11.99 11.17 -6.66
CA ASN A 165 13.36 10.91 -6.26
C ASN A 165 13.66 9.41 -6.22
N LEU A 166 12.73 8.61 -5.71
CA LEU A 166 12.88 7.15 -5.63
C LEU A 166 12.81 6.49 -7.00
N MET A 167 11.94 6.96 -7.89
CA MET A 167 11.93 6.57 -9.31
C MET A 167 13.27 6.87 -9.98
N GLN A 168 13.84 8.06 -9.77
CA GLN A 168 15.14 8.43 -10.30
C GLN A 168 16.27 7.55 -9.74
N GLN A 169 16.28 7.29 -8.43
CA GLN A 169 17.28 6.44 -7.78
C GLN A 169 17.22 4.98 -8.25
N LEU A 170 16.04 4.51 -8.62
CA LEU A 170 15.80 3.16 -9.14
C LEU A 170 15.87 3.09 -10.67
N ASP A 171 16.18 4.19 -11.34
CA ASP A 171 16.26 4.32 -12.80
C ASP A 171 14.96 3.90 -13.53
N HIS A 172 13.81 4.30 -12.98
CA HIS A 172 12.51 4.03 -13.57
C HIS A 172 11.84 5.31 -14.07
N GLN A 173 11.38 5.29 -15.32
CA GLN A 173 10.67 6.40 -15.95
C GLN A 173 9.14 6.25 -15.87
N HIS A 174 8.64 5.11 -15.40
CA HIS A 174 7.22 4.85 -15.21
C HIS A 174 6.99 3.80 -14.11
N ILE A 175 5.75 3.73 -13.63
CA ILE A 175 5.27 2.69 -12.72
C ILE A 175 4.01 2.10 -13.36
N ASP A 176 3.96 0.78 -13.54
CA ASP A 176 2.77 0.10 -14.06
C ASP A 176 1.68 0.02 -13.00
N LEU A 177 2.05 -0.30 -11.77
CA LEU A 177 1.12 -0.38 -10.65
C LEU A 177 1.74 0.20 -9.38
N LEU A 178 1.05 1.15 -8.77
CA LEU A 178 1.42 1.77 -7.50
C LEU A 178 0.36 1.44 -6.45
N LYS A 179 0.69 0.60 -5.45
CA LYS A 179 -0.11 0.43 -4.23
C LYS A 179 0.31 1.49 -3.20
N ILE A 180 -0.66 2.16 -2.59
CA ILE A 180 -0.49 3.17 -1.54
C ILE A 180 -1.36 2.79 -0.34
N GLU A 181 -0.74 2.35 0.74
CA GLU A 181 -1.40 1.99 2.00
C GLU A 181 -0.60 2.58 3.16
N ILE A 182 -0.78 3.88 3.41
CA ILE A 182 0.13 4.68 4.25
C ILE A 182 -0.60 5.69 5.14
N GLU A 183 -1.59 5.27 5.91
CA GLU A 183 -2.07 5.86 7.17
C GLU A 183 -2.17 7.39 7.20
N GLY A 184 -2.84 7.98 6.21
CA GLY A 184 -3.10 9.42 6.09
C GLY A 184 -2.09 10.22 5.27
N ALA A 185 -0.98 9.62 4.83
CA ALA A 185 -0.01 10.24 3.94
C ALA A 185 -0.38 10.15 2.45
N GLU A 186 -1.37 9.30 2.10
CA GLU A 186 -1.78 9.00 0.73
C GLU A 186 -2.18 10.27 -0.05
N TYR A 187 -2.91 11.19 0.58
CA TYR A 187 -3.30 12.45 -0.05
C TYR A 187 -2.11 13.30 -0.47
N LYS A 188 -1.10 13.38 0.41
CA LYS A 188 0.10 14.17 0.16
C LYS A 188 0.92 13.56 -0.97
N VAL A 189 1.05 12.24 -1.00
CA VAL A 189 1.74 11.51 -2.07
C VAL A 189 1.00 11.63 -3.40
N ILE A 190 -0.34 11.54 -3.41
CA ILE A 190 -1.12 11.74 -4.65
C ILE A 190 -0.94 13.16 -5.20
N ASP A 191 -0.87 14.18 -4.33
CA ASP A 191 -0.59 15.55 -4.77
C ASP A 191 0.77 15.65 -5.48
N THR A 192 1.80 14.98 -4.96
CA THR A 192 3.13 15.01 -5.57
C THR A 192 3.19 14.29 -6.91
N ILE A 193 2.44 13.19 -7.08
CA ILE A 193 2.30 12.48 -8.36
C ILE A 193 1.74 13.42 -9.44
N ILE A 194 0.73 14.21 -9.10
CA ILE A 194 0.10 15.17 -10.03
C ILE A 194 1.05 16.33 -10.34
N GLU A 195 1.66 16.92 -9.30
CA GLU A 195 2.61 18.04 -9.43
C GLU A 195 3.79 17.68 -10.35
N ASP A 196 4.37 16.50 -10.14
CA ASP A 196 5.54 16.02 -10.88
C ASP A 196 5.17 15.40 -12.24
N LYS A 197 3.87 15.21 -12.51
CA LYS A 197 3.35 14.56 -13.72
C LYS A 197 3.95 13.16 -13.92
N LEU A 198 4.00 12.36 -12.85
CA LEU A 198 4.59 11.03 -12.91
C LEU A 198 3.76 10.09 -13.79
N ASN A 199 4.46 9.27 -14.57
CA ASN A 199 3.85 8.26 -15.42
C ASN A 199 3.49 7.01 -14.59
N VAL A 200 2.33 7.04 -13.94
CA VAL A 200 1.77 5.94 -13.16
C VAL A 200 0.52 5.41 -13.86
N LYS A 201 0.53 4.15 -14.31
CA LYS A 201 -0.56 3.59 -15.13
C LYS A 201 -1.79 3.20 -14.30
N ALA A 202 -1.56 2.62 -13.12
CA ALA A 202 -2.61 2.28 -12.16
C ALA A 202 -2.18 2.63 -10.73
N ILE A 203 -3.12 3.19 -9.96
CA ILE A 203 -2.95 3.47 -8.53
C ILE A 203 -4.00 2.66 -7.77
N LEU A 204 -3.54 1.83 -6.85
CA LEU A 204 -4.35 1.19 -5.83
C LEU A 204 -4.11 1.97 -4.53
N VAL A 205 -5.16 2.49 -3.92
CA VAL A 205 -5.02 3.32 -2.73
C VAL A 205 -6.04 2.94 -1.67
N GLU A 206 -5.55 2.73 -0.46
CA GLU A 206 -6.38 2.75 0.74
C GLU A 206 -6.49 4.19 1.27
N PHE A 207 -7.72 4.66 1.44
CA PHE A 207 -7.98 5.93 2.09
C PHE A 207 -8.30 5.69 3.57
N ASP A 208 -7.27 5.73 4.42
CA ASP A 208 -7.38 5.48 5.86
C ASP A 208 -8.41 6.36 6.57
N GLU A 209 -8.62 7.57 6.05
CA GLU A 209 -9.60 8.50 6.60
C GLU A 209 -11.03 7.95 6.58
N VAL A 210 -11.33 6.93 5.77
CA VAL A 210 -12.61 6.21 5.81
C VAL A 210 -12.83 5.47 7.13
N TYR A 211 -11.77 4.90 7.69
CA TYR A 211 -11.80 4.14 8.94
C TYR A 211 -11.48 5.02 10.16
N ASN A 212 -10.71 6.09 9.95
CA ASN A 212 -10.27 7.03 10.97
C ASN A 212 -10.85 8.45 10.76
N THR A 213 -12.16 8.55 10.53
CA THR A 213 -12.82 9.83 10.18
C THR A 213 -12.64 10.88 11.28
N ARG A 214 -12.00 12.01 10.96
CA ARG A 214 -11.86 13.15 11.87
C ARG A 214 -13.04 14.12 11.82
N ASP A 215 -13.73 14.17 10.69
CA ASP A 215 -14.86 15.06 10.43
C ASP A 215 -15.80 14.48 9.36
N LYS A 216 -16.92 15.16 9.06
CA LYS A 216 -17.88 14.73 8.01
C LYS A 216 -17.46 15.12 6.59
N THR A 217 -16.40 15.90 6.43
CA THR A 217 -15.93 16.42 5.13
C THR A 217 -14.92 15.51 4.43
N PHE A 218 -14.47 14.43 5.07
CA PHE A 218 -13.56 13.44 4.47
C PHE A 218 -14.03 12.92 3.10
N LEU A 219 -15.35 12.71 2.93
CA LEU A 219 -15.92 12.30 1.65
C LEU A 219 -15.63 13.29 0.51
N PHE A 220 -15.57 14.59 0.79
CA PHE A 220 -15.20 15.61 -0.19
C PHE A 220 -13.70 15.60 -0.49
N ARG A 221 -12.85 15.34 0.52
CA ARG A 221 -11.40 15.20 0.33
C ARG A 221 -11.09 14.01 -0.57
N ILE A 222 -11.69 12.84 -0.31
CA ILE A 222 -11.57 11.65 -1.14
C ILE A 222 -12.04 11.94 -2.57
N LYS A 223 -13.25 12.50 -2.72
CA LYS A 223 -13.82 12.79 -4.04
C LYS A 223 -12.98 13.76 -4.87
N LYS A 224 -12.21 14.65 -4.25
CA LYS A 224 -11.31 15.56 -4.97
C LYS A 224 -10.06 14.86 -5.52
N LYS A 225 -9.75 13.65 -5.05
CA LYS A 225 -8.58 12.86 -5.45
C LYS A 225 -8.91 11.68 -6.38
N LEU A 226 -10.19 11.38 -6.56
CA LEU A 226 -10.70 10.44 -7.57
C LEU A 226 -10.95 11.17 -8.89
#